data_AF-A0A6J1CTT5-F1
#
_entry.id   AF-A0A6J1CTT5-F1
#
_cell.length_a   1.000
_cell.length_b   1.000
_cell.length_c   1.000
_cell.angle_alpha   90.00
_cell.angle_beta   90.00
_cell.angle_gamma   90.00
#
_symmetry.space_group_name_H-M   'P 1'
#
loop_
_entity.id
_entity.type
_entity.pdbx_description
1 polymer ?
#
loop_
_entity_poly.entity_id
_entity_poly.type
_entity_poly.pdbx_seq_one_letter_code
_entity_poly.pdbx_strand_id
1 'polypeptide(L)'
;MVISKGRPMFLKAVDCSGEVKDKFFIANLMKEVINEVGPDNVVQVITDNAPNCKGAGQLIEGQFPMIVWTPCVVHTLNLALKNICAAKNVEDNQIAYGECSWISDVAGDIMVVKNFIMNHCMKLSMFNEFVPLKLLSVAETHFASIIVMLKRFKLIKGVVAQ
;
A
#
# COMPACT_ATOMS: atom_id res chain seq x y z
N MET A 1 -8.28 -9.92 9.24
CA MET A 1 -8.19 -11.23 8.55
C MET A 1 -7.25 -12.11 9.33
N VAL A 2 -7.58 -13.38 9.51
CA VAL A 2 -6.70 -14.38 10.14
C VAL A 2 -6.47 -15.52 9.16
N ILE A 3 -5.40 -16.28 9.35
CA ILE A 3 -5.13 -17.48 8.57
C ILE A 3 -5.16 -18.66 9.52
N SER A 4 -6.03 -19.63 9.26
CA SER A 4 -6.10 -20.89 10.00
C SER A 4 -6.20 -22.04 9.01
N LYS A 5 -5.41 -23.10 9.22
CA LYS A 5 -5.31 -24.26 8.31
C LYS A 5 -5.09 -23.85 6.84
N GLY A 6 -4.26 -22.82 6.63
CA GLY A 6 -3.92 -22.30 5.31
C GLY A 6 -5.04 -21.52 4.60
N ARG A 7 -6.17 -21.24 5.27
CA ARG A 7 -7.27 -20.47 4.68
C ARG A 7 -7.43 -19.12 5.37
N PRO A 8 -7.58 -18.04 4.59
CA PRO A 8 -7.93 -16.75 5.15
C PRO A 8 -9.38 -16.78 5.62
N MET A 9 -9.62 -16.22 6.80
CA MET A 9 -10.95 -15.99 7.35
C MET A 9 -11.07 -14.55 7.84
N PHE A 10 -12.22 -13.97 7.63
CA PHE A 10 -12.56 -12.67 8.21
C PHE A 10 -13.12 -12.90 9.62
N LEU A 11 -12.62 -12.16 10.61
CA LEU A 11 -13.13 -12.24 11.99
C LEU A 11 -13.99 -11.02 12.33
N LYS A 12 -13.43 -9.82 12.20
CA LYS A 12 -14.05 -8.58 12.64
C LYS A 12 -13.63 -7.41 11.76
N ALA A 13 -14.55 -6.49 11.53
CA ALA A 13 -14.27 -5.11 11.12
C ALA A 13 -14.96 -4.19 12.10
N VAL A 14 -14.32 -3.07 12.37
CA VAL A 14 -14.83 -2.03 13.26
C VAL A 14 -14.83 -0.74 12.45
N ASP A 15 -15.97 -0.06 12.45
CA ASP A 15 -16.01 1.31 11.94
C ASP A 15 -15.34 2.22 12.96
N CYS A 16 -14.23 2.82 12.55
CA CYS A 16 -13.43 3.73 13.37
C CYS A 16 -13.58 5.19 12.91
N SER A 17 -14.71 5.53 12.29
CA SER A 17 -15.04 6.88 11.84
C SER A 17 -15.25 7.80 13.05
N GLY A 18 -14.61 8.96 13.07
CA GLY A 18 -14.66 9.90 14.21
C GLY A 18 -13.69 9.61 15.35
N GLU A 19 -13.02 8.45 15.35
CA GLU A 19 -12.09 8.04 16.41
C GLU A 19 -10.63 8.43 16.12
N VAL A 20 -9.88 8.75 17.18
CA VAL A 20 -8.43 8.94 17.09
C VAL A 20 -7.75 7.57 17.07
N LYS A 21 -7.21 7.19 15.91
CA LYS A 21 -6.57 5.89 15.66
C LYS A 21 -5.14 5.84 16.21
N ASP A 22 -4.97 6.13 17.49
CA ASP A 22 -3.67 6.00 18.16
C ASP A 22 -3.28 4.53 18.39
N LYS A 23 -2.07 4.32 18.91
CA LYS A 23 -1.56 2.96 19.17
C LYS A 23 -2.35 2.21 20.24
N PHE A 24 -2.94 2.89 21.21
CA PHE A 24 -3.68 2.28 22.32
C PHE A 24 -5.05 1.81 21.85
N PHE A 25 -5.75 2.66 21.08
CA PHE A 25 -7.00 2.32 20.42
C PHE A 25 -6.86 1.07 19.55
N ILE A 26 -5.85 1.06 18.67
CA ILE A 26 -5.60 -0.08 17.77
C ILE A 26 -5.24 -1.35 18.58
N ALA A 27 -4.41 -1.23 19.62
CA ALA A 27 -4.04 -2.36 20.47
C ALA A 27 -5.26 -2.93 21.22
N ASN A 28 -6.15 -2.09 21.73
CA ASN A 28 -7.36 -2.53 22.42
C ASN A 28 -8.27 -3.34 21.49
N LEU A 29 -8.49 -2.87 20.24
CA LEU A 29 -9.26 -3.63 19.26
C LEU A 29 -8.64 -5.00 18.94
N MET A 30 -7.31 -5.07 18.83
CA MET A 30 -6.62 -6.35 18.62
C MET A 30 -6.74 -7.26 19.84
N LYS A 31 -6.61 -6.70 21.04
CA LYS A 31 -6.74 -7.43 22.31
C LYS A 31 -8.12 -8.08 22.45
N GLU A 32 -9.20 -7.37 22.11
CA GLU A 32 -10.55 -7.93 22.11
C GLU A 32 -10.64 -9.19 21.25
N VAL A 33 -10.11 -9.13 20.02
CA VAL A 33 -10.12 -10.26 19.08
C VAL A 33 -9.24 -11.41 19.58
N ILE A 34 -8.07 -11.11 20.14
CA ILE A 34 -7.17 -12.14 20.71
C ILE A 34 -7.87 -12.87 21.87
N ASN A 35 -8.54 -12.13 22.75
CA ASN A 35 -9.27 -12.72 23.87
C ASN A 35 -10.47 -13.57 23.41
N GLU A 36 -11.19 -13.13 22.37
CA GLU A 36 -12.30 -13.88 21.77
C GLU A 36 -11.83 -15.20 21.13
N VAL A 37 -10.72 -15.16 20.40
CA VAL A 37 -10.10 -16.35 19.78
C VAL A 37 -9.42 -17.25 20.81
N GLY A 38 -9.01 -16.68 21.94
CA GLY A 38 -8.15 -17.32 22.94
C GLY A 38 -6.67 -17.04 22.64
N PRO A 39 -5.89 -16.48 23.58
CA PRO A 39 -4.47 -16.16 23.34
C PRO A 39 -3.63 -17.36 22.90
N ASP A 40 -3.92 -18.56 23.41
CA ASP A 40 -3.21 -19.80 23.06
C ASP A 40 -3.42 -20.24 21.60
N ASN A 41 -4.46 -19.71 20.94
CA ASN A 41 -4.79 -19.99 19.55
C ASN A 41 -4.20 -18.95 18.58
N VAL A 42 -3.47 -17.95 19.09
CA VAL A 42 -2.85 -16.89 18.29
C VAL A 42 -1.34 -17.01 18.39
N VAL A 43 -0.68 -17.13 17.23
CA VAL A 43 0.78 -17.24 17.16
C VAL A 43 1.46 -15.95 16.70
N GLN A 44 0.76 -15.14 15.90
CA GLN A 44 1.34 -13.98 15.26
C GLN A 44 0.29 -12.90 15.00
N VAL A 45 0.68 -11.65 15.22
CA VAL A 45 -0.07 -10.47 14.78
C VAL A 45 0.74 -9.71 13.73
N ILE A 46 0.09 -9.39 12.63
CA ILE A 46 0.69 -8.64 11.51
C ILE A 46 -0.06 -7.33 11.35
N THR A 47 0.65 -6.21 11.43
CA THR A 47 0.07 -4.86 11.27
C THR A 47 0.76 -4.08 10.17
N ASP A 48 0.17 -2.98 9.71
CA ASP A 48 0.86 -2.00 8.86
C ASP A 48 2.15 -1.47 9.56
N ASN A 49 3.07 -0.93 8.79
CA ASN A 49 4.32 -0.32 9.24
C ASN A 49 4.14 1.15 9.68
N ALA A 50 2.93 1.71 9.61
CA ALA A 50 2.61 3.02 10.17
C ALA A 50 2.96 3.11 11.67
N PRO A 51 3.42 4.27 12.19
CA PRO A 51 3.93 4.38 13.56
C PRO A 51 2.94 3.93 14.65
N ASN A 52 1.65 4.27 14.50
CA ASN A 52 0.58 3.84 15.40
C ASN A 52 0.36 2.33 15.37
N CYS A 53 0.38 1.71 14.18
CA CYS A 53 0.27 0.26 14.01
C CYS A 53 1.46 -0.49 14.61
N LYS A 54 2.70 0.00 14.38
CA LYS A 54 3.90 -0.58 15.01
C LYS A 54 3.82 -0.51 16.53
N GLY A 55 3.47 0.65 17.06
CA GLY A 55 3.29 0.82 18.50
C GLY A 55 2.21 -0.11 19.07
N ALA A 56 1.10 -0.30 18.36
CA ALA A 56 0.04 -1.20 18.79
C ALA A 56 0.48 -2.68 18.78
N GLY A 57 1.22 -3.09 17.75
CA GLY A 57 1.80 -4.42 17.66
C GLY A 57 2.78 -4.73 18.79
N GLN A 58 3.67 -3.78 19.09
CA GLN A 58 4.61 -3.88 20.22
C GLN A 58 3.88 -3.97 21.57
N LEU A 59 2.76 -3.26 21.74
CA LEU A 59 1.94 -3.36 22.96
C LEU A 59 1.31 -4.75 23.10
N ILE A 60 0.86 -5.36 22.00
CA ILE A 60 0.31 -6.73 22.01
C ILE A 60 1.40 -7.75 22.35
N GLU A 61 2.56 -7.67 21.70
CA GLU A 61 3.70 -8.58 21.97
C GLU A 61 4.17 -8.48 23.43
N GLY A 62 4.17 -7.27 24.01
CA GLY A 62 4.48 -7.08 25.42
C GLY A 62 3.41 -7.62 26.39
N GLN A 63 2.13 -7.66 25.97
CA GLN A 63 1.03 -8.15 26.80
C GLN A 63 0.82 -9.67 26.69
N PHE A 64 1.12 -10.24 25.53
CA PHE A 64 0.96 -11.66 25.24
C PHE A 64 2.31 -12.24 24.78
N PRO A 65 3.19 -12.65 25.70
CA PRO A 65 4.57 -13.05 25.37
C PRO A 65 4.70 -14.23 24.38
N MET A 66 3.63 -15.01 24.20
CA MET A 66 3.57 -16.13 23.25
C MET A 66 3.21 -15.68 21.82
N ILE A 67 2.78 -14.43 21.63
CA ILE A 67 2.37 -13.87 20.34
C ILE A 67 3.49 -12.99 19.80
N VAL A 68 4.00 -13.32 18.62
CA VAL A 68 5.01 -12.50 17.94
C VAL A 68 4.34 -11.42 17.09
N TRP A 69 4.82 -10.20 17.18
CA TRP A 69 4.41 -9.13 16.27
C TRP A 69 5.39 -8.98 15.11
N THR A 70 4.86 -8.77 13.90
CA THR A 70 5.68 -8.44 12.73
C THR A 70 5.03 -7.36 11.85
N PRO A 71 5.83 -6.49 11.21
CA PRO A 71 5.29 -5.53 10.25
C PRO A 71 4.85 -6.23 8.96
N CYS A 72 3.85 -5.66 8.28
CA CYS A 72 3.32 -6.17 7.03
C CYS A 72 4.35 -6.11 5.90
N VAL A 73 4.74 -7.27 5.38
CA VAL A 73 5.67 -7.41 4.26
C VAL A 73 5.18 -6.66 3.01
N VAL A 74 3.88 -6.70 2.72
CA VAL A 74 3.29 -6.01 1.56
C VAL A 74 3.48 -4.50 1.68
N HIS A 75 3.30 -3.93 2.88
CA HIS A 75 3.53 -2.52 3.12
C HIS A 75 5.03 -2.17 3.01
N THR A 76 5.91 -3.00 3.56
CA THR A 76 7.36 -2.83 3.45
C THR A 76 7.81 -2.80 1.99
N LEU A 77 7.34 -3.75 1.16
CA LEU A 77 7.63 -3.77 -0.27
C LEU A 77 7.12 -2.50 -0.96
N ASN A 78 5.92 -2.04 -0.64
CA ASN A 78 5.39 -0.80 -1.21
C ASN A 78 6.24 0.43 -0.88
N LEU A 79 6.73 0.55 0.36
CA LEU A 79 7.61 1.65 0.74
C LEU A 79 8.93 1.60 -0.05
N ALA A 80 9.52 0.41 -0.20
CA ALA A 80 10.72 0.24 -1.03
C ALA A 80 10.48 0.67 -2.48
N LEU A 81 9.37 0.23 -3.08
CA LEU A 81 9.01 0.60 -4.46
C LEU A 81 8.73 2.10 -4.60
N LYS A 82 8.09 2.73 -3.61
CA LYS A 82 7.89 4.19 -3.59
C LYS A 82 9.21 4.95 -3.53
N ASN A 83 10.15 4.50 -2.70
CA ASN A 83 11.47 5.13 -2.60
C ASN A 83 12.25 5.02 -3.92
N ILE A 84 12.14 3.90 -4.63
CA ILE A 84 12.73 3.74 -5.97
C ILE A 84 12.09 4.69 -6.98
N CYS A 85 10.76 4.83 -6.96
CA CYS A 85 10.02 5.67 -7.92
C CYS A 85 10.01 7.16 -7.59
N ALA A 86 10.54 7.57 -6.44
CA ALA A 86 10.60 8.95 -5.97
C ALA A 86 11.90 9.20 -5.22
N ALA A 87 13.01 8.77 -5.82
CA ALA A 87 14.33 8.86 -5.22
C ALA A 87 14.70 10.34 -5.00
N LYS A 88 15.30 10.64 -3.84
CA LYS A 88 15.88 11.95 -3.54
C LYS A 88 17.40 11.86 -3.69
N ASN A 89 18.01 12.92 -4.20
CA ASN A 89 19.46 13.04 -4.26
C ASN A 89 19.97 13.42 -2.86
N VAL A 90 20.63 12.49 -2.18
CA VAL A 90 21.28 12.71 -0.89
C VAL A 90 22.73 12.23 -0.98
N GLU A 91 23.59 12.71 -0.08
CA GLU A 91 25.03 12.41 -0.13
C GLU A 91 25.32 10.89 -0.15
N ASP A 92 24.56 10.12 0.62
CA ASP A 92 24.76 8.66 0.76
C ASP A 92 24.28 7.82 -0.44
N ASN A 93 23.59 8.40 -1.42
CA ASN A 93 23.00 7.64 -2.54
C ASN A 93 23.33 8.17 -3.94
N GLN A 94 24.32 9.05 -4.09
CA GLN A 94 24.62 9.74 -5.35
C GLN A 94 24.77 8.80 -6.56
N ILE A 95 25.45 7.66 -6.40
CA ILE A 95 25.65 6.68 -7.49
C ILE A 95 24.30 6.09 -7.91
N ALA A 96 23.54 5.54 -6.96
CA ALA A 96 22.23 4.96 -7.24
C ALA A 96 21.24 6.00 -7.78
N TYR A 97 21.31 7.24 -7.29
CA TYR A 97 20.52 8.35 -7.81
C TYR A 97 20.89 8.65 -9.26
N GLY A 98 22.17 8.72 -9.62
CA GLY A 98 22.61 8.91 -11.00
C GLY A 98 22.11 7.83 -11.96
N GLU A 99 22.04 6.57 -11.51
CA GLU A 99 21.59 5.44 -12.33
C GLU A 99 20.06 5.31 -12.42
N CYS A 100 19.33 5.71 -11.38
CA CYS A 100 17.89 5.42 -11.23
C CYS A 100 16.99 6.66 -11.22
N SER A 101 17.52 7.88 -11.22
CA SER A 101 16.73 9.12 -11.14
C SER A 101 15.68 9.23 -12.26
N TRP A 102 16.00 8.74 -13.46
CA TRP A 102 15.11 8.71 -14.61
C TRP A 102 13.76 8.02 -14.32
N ILE A 103 13.71 7.08 -13.38
CA ILE A 103 12.46 6.41 -12.98
C ILE A 103 11.49 7.44 -12.39
N SER A 104 12.00 8.37 -11.59
CA SER A 104 11.21 9.45 -10.98
C SER A 104 10.69 10.41 -12.05
N ASP A 105 11.50 10.72 -13.06
CA ASP A 105 11.10 11.60 -14.17
C ASP A 105 9.96 10.96 -14.99
N VAL A 106 10.12 9.69 -15.39
CA VAL A 106 9.09 8.96 -16.14
C VAL A 106 7.81 8.79 -15.32
N ALA A 107 7.94 8.54 -14.01
CA ALA A 107 6.78 8.49 -13.11
C ALA A 107 6.05 9.84 -13.04
N GLY A 108 6.79 10.95 -13.04
CA GLY A 108 6.26 12.31 -13.11
C GLY A 108 5.47 12.56 -14.38
N ASP A 109 6.06 12.28 -15.54
CA ASP A 109 5.43 12.46 -16.86
C ASP A 109 4.12 11.67 -16.96
N ILE A 110 4.14 10.40 -16.53
CA ILE A 110 2.95 9.55 -16.53
C ILE A 110 1.86 10.12 -15.63
N MET A 111 2.22 10.68 -14.47
CA MET A 111 1.24 11.28 -13.57
C MET A 111 0.60 12.51 -14.19
N VAL A 112 1.36 13.33 -14.93
CA VAL A 112 0.84 14.47 -15.71
C VAL A 112 -0.15 13.99 -16.76
N VAL A 113 0.22 13.01 -17.60
CA VAL A 113 -0.66 12.49 -18.65
C VAL A 113 -1.92 11.86 -18.06
N LYS A 114 -1.77 11.04 -17.01
CA LYS A 114 -2.90 10.42 -16.32
C LYS A 114 -3.84 11.48 -15.73
N ASN A 115 -3.32 12.53 -15.11
CA ASN A 115 -4.15 13.60 -14.57
C ASN A 115 -4.86 14.38 -15.68
N PHE A 116 -4.19 14.65 -16.80
CA PHE A 116 -4.81 15.27 -17.96
C PHE A 116 -5.97 14.44 -18.55
N ILE A 117 -5.82 13.11 -18.61
CA ILE A 117 -6.91 12.25 -19.11
C ILE A 117 -8.05 12.19 -18.09
N MET A 118 -7.73 11.90 -16.81
CA MET A 118 -8.73 11.61 -15.79
C MET A 118 -9.51 12.84 -15.34
N ASN A 119 -8.92 14.04 -15.38
CA ASN A 119 -9.56 15.27 -14.91
C ASN A 119 -10.32 16.03 -16.01
N HIS A 120 -10.29 15.55 -17.26
CA HIS A 120 -10.97 16.17 -18.38
C HIS A 120 -12.00 15.21 -19.00
N CYS A 121 -13.29 15.44 -18.75
CA CYS A 121 -14.38 14.51 -19.13
C CYS A 121 -14.35 14.07 -20.60
N MET A 122 -14.11 15.00 -21.53
CA MET A 122 -14.01 14.67 -22.96
C MET A 122 -12.82 13.77 -23.27
N LYS A 123 -11.66 14.04 -22.66
CA LYS A 123 -10.45 13.23 -22.85
C LYS A 123 -10.61 11.84 -22.22
N LEU A 124 -11.26 11.76 -21.06
CA LEU A 124 -11.61 10.50 -20.42
C LEU A 124 -12.58 9.68 -21.27
N SER A 125 -13.62 10.30 -21.84
CA SER A 125 -14.55 9.61 -22.75
C SER A 125 -13.84 9.06 -23.98
N MET A 126 -13.06 9.89 -24.68
CA MET A 126 -12.28 9.45 -25.85
C MET A 126 -11.32 8.32 -25.47
N PHE A 127 -10.62 8.46 -24.34
CA PHE A 127 -9.71 7.42 -23.86
C PHE A 127 -10.44 6.10 -23.61
N ASN A 128 -11.59 6.12 -22.95
CA ASN A 128 -12.37 4.91 -22.68
C ASN A 128 -12.98 4.29 -23.95
N GLU A 129 -13.20 5.07 -25.00
CA GLU A 129 -13.70 4.59 -26.29
C GLU A 129 -12.63 3.83 -27.07
N PHE A 130 -11.41 4.36 -27.14
CA PHE A 130 -10.33 3.81 -27.98
C PHE A 130 -9.35 2.91 -27.23
N VAL A 131 -9.31 2.99 -25.89
CA VAL A 131 -8.36 2.22 -25.07
C VAL A 131 -9.13 1.24 -24.17
N PRO A 132 -8.98 -0.08 -24.38
CA PRO A 132 -9.70 -1.09 -23.59
C PRO A 132 -9.20 -1.18 -22.14
N LEU A 133 -8.03 -0.64 -21.85
CA LEU A 133 -7.42 -0.62 -20.51
C LEU A 133 -7.75 0.68 -19.78
N LYS A 134 -8.44 0.58 -18.64
CA LYS A 134 -8.65 1.73 -17.75
C LYS A 134 -7.34 2.20 -17.11
N LEU A 135 -7.15 3.51 -16.99
CA LEU A 135 -6.16 4.08 -16.07
C LEU A 135 -6.62 3.86 -14.64
N LEU A 136 -5.72 3.48 -13.73
CA LEU A 136 -6.11 3.34 -12.33
C LEU A 136 -6.37 4.71 -11.74
N SER A 137 -7.53 4.86 -11.09
CA SER A 137 -7.72 5.94 -10.15
C SER A 137 -6.80 5.68 -8.94
N VAL A 138 -6.31 6.73 -8.29
CA VAL A 138 -5.37 6.65 -7.16
C VAL A 138 -5.97 5.89 -5.96
N ALA A 139 -7.28 5.64 -5.96
CA ALA A 139 -8.02 5.15 -4.80
C ALA A 139 -8.05 3.61 -4.64
N GLU A 140 -7.85 2.79 -5.69
CA GLU A 140 -8.18 1.35 -5.57
C GLU A 140 -7.01 0.39 -5.32
N THR A 141 -5.75 0.82 -5.43
CA THR A 141 -4.60 -0.01 -5.01
C THR A 141 -3.47 0.82 -4.41
N HIS A 142 -3.42 0.92 -3.09
CA HIS A 142 -2.40 1.69 -2.34
C HIS A 142 -0.96 1.15 -2.44
N PHE A 143 -0.79 -0.06 -3.01
CA PHE A 143 0.49 -0.73 -3.12
C PHE A 143 1.00 -0.74 -4.58
N ALA A 144 2.26 -0.33 -4.79
CA ALA A 144 2.96 -0.33 -6.08
C ALA A 144 2.26 0.43 -7.22
N SER A 145 1.41 1.42 -6.91
CA SER A 145 0.56 2.12 -7.87
C SER A 145 1.32 2.69 -9.07
N ILE A 146 2.48 3.32 -8.83
CA ILE A 146 3.33 3.90 -9.88
C ILE A 146 3.79 2.83 -10.87
N ILE A 147 4.24 1.66 -10.38
CA ILE A 147 4.73 0.57 -11.22
C ILE A 147 3.60 -0.07 -12.03
N VAL A 148 2.43 -0.24 -11.42
CA VAL A 148 1.26 -0.74 -12.14
C VAL A 148 0.83 0.24 -13.22
N MET A 149 0.88 1.55 -12.93
CA MET A 149 0.62 2.60 -13.92
C MET A 149 1.64 2.59 -15.06
N LEU A 150 2.94 2.51 -14.76
CA LEU A 150 4.02 2.37 -15.75
C LEU A 150 3.77 1.18 -16.69
N LYS A 151 3.43 0.01 -16.12
CA LYS A 151 3.11 -1.19 -16.90
C LYS A 151 1.90 -0.97 -17.81
N ARG A 152 0.84 -0.31 -17.32
CA ARG A 152 -0.35 0.01 -18.12
C ARG A 152 -0.02 0.97 -19.26
N PHE A 153 0.70 2.05 -18.97
CA PHE A 153 1.13 3.01 -20.00
C PHE A 153 1.99 2.37 -21.08
N LYS A 154 2.87 1.43 -20.71
CA LYS A 154 3.63 0.63 -21.70
C LYS A 154 2.72 -0.15 -22.65
N LEU A 155 1.65 -0.74 -22.14
CA LEU A 155 0.68 -1.48 -22.96
C LEU A 155 -0.15 -0.54 -23.85
N ILE A 156 -0.54 0.62 -23.32
CA ILE A 156 -1.36 1.61 -24.03
C ILE A 156 -0.56 2.35 -25.11
N LYS A 157 0.74 2.58 -24.91
CA LYS A 157 1.61 3.28 -25.87
C LYS A 157 1.55 2.64 -27.27
N GLY A 158 1.42 1.33 -27.35
CA GLY A 158 1.30 0.62 -28.64
C GLY A 158 -0.03 0.87 -29.37
N VAL A 159 -1.08 1.26 -28.66
CA VAL A 159 -2.43 1.53 -29.20
C VAL A 159 -2.59 3.01 -29.57
N VAL A 160 -1.95 3.93 -28.84
CA VAL A 160 -2.08 5.38 -29.04
C VAL A 160 -1.10 5.93 -30.09
N ALA A 161 -0.04 5.18 -30.43
CA ALA A 161 0.98 5.60 -31.40
C ALA A 161 0.72 5.12 -32.84
N GLN A 162 -0.47 4.59 -33.13
CA GLN A 162 -0.96 4.24 -34.47
C GLN A 162 -2.03 5.23 -34.88
#